data_AF-A0A3T8WZR2-F1
#
_entry.id   AF-A0A3T8WZR2-F1
#
_cell.length_a   1.000
_cell.length_b   1.000
_cell.length_c   1.000
_cell.angle_alpha   90.00
_cell.angle_beta   90.00
_cell.angle_gamma   90.00
#
_symmetry.space_group_name_H-M   'P 1'
#
loop_
_entity.id
_entity.type
_entity.pdbx_description
1 polymer ?
#
loop_
_entity_poly.entity_id
_entity_poly.type
_entity_poly.pdbx_seq_one_letter_code
_entity_poly.pdbx_strand_id
1 'polypeptide(L)'
;MEMVAYFTIIPTVLLLSGCNTMMLKDHVNDVQRREVVWKTDKIIGFTKDKKSNSWMLAGEKENYLFPRAHPERTKDNYRDSLANAMENQEFDKQYLTLSYDRNTNECFYAYKLACSISMDYDITTFNSEKLAQIQSIIPGDHSFKRENRSYYSFIFTEEDVQGSILKKSRDDRVERINKPFTLIIKKQDTAYSQAFYPFTIIADIVTAPLQLIALPILWSSLKLPAQG
;
A
#
# COMPACT_ATOMS: atom_id res chain seq x y z
N MET A 1 13.77 2.42 -58.50
CA MET A 1 13.84 1.42 -57.41
C MET A 1 14.57 2.01 -56.21
N GLU A 2 14.19 3.22 -55.79
CA GLU A 2 14.84 3.96 -54.67
C GLU A 2 13.84 4.33 -53.57
N MET A 3 12.56 4.52 -53.90
CA MET A 3 11.50 4.79 -52.91
C MET A 3 11.22 3.62 -51.95
N VAL A 4 11.45 2.37 -52.36
CA VAL A 4 11.16 1.18 -51.54
C VAL A 4 12.18 1.01 -50.40
N ALA A 5 13.42 1.47 -50.60
CA ALA A 5 14.47 1.41 -49.59
C ALA A 5 14.23 2.39 -48.43
N TYR A 6 13.82 3.63 -48.73
CA TYR A 6 13.51 4.61 -47.68
C TYR A 6 12.31 4.20 -46.81
N PHE A 7 11.27 3.61 -47.42
CA PHE A 7 10.07 3.17 -46.70
C PHE A 7 10.30 1.98 -45.76
N THR A 8 11.35 1.18 -45.98
CA THR A 8 11.70 0.04 -45.10
C THR A 8 12.79 0.40 -44.10
N ILE A 9 13.70 1.33 -44.42
CA ILE A 9 14.75 1.76 -43.50
C ILE A 9 14.16 2.61 -42.36
N ILE A 10 13.28 3.57 -42.62
CA ILE A 10 12.75 4.49 -41.59
C ILE A 10 12.01 3.75 -40.45
N PRO A 11 11.10 2.79 -40.70
CA PRO A 11 10.48 2.00 -39.63
C PRO A 11 11.49 1.15 -38.86
N THR A 12 12.51 0.61 -39.54
CA THR A 12 13.54 -0.23 -38.92
C THR A 12 14.49 0.57 -38.03
N VAL A 13 14.82 1.82 -38.41
CA VAL A 13 15.56 2.78 -37.57
C VAL A 13 14.77 3.11 -36.30
N LEU A 14 13.46 3.33 -36.45
CA LEU A 14 12.56 3.63 -35.33
C LEU A 14 12.31 2.42 -34.41
N LEU A 15 12.48 1.19 -34.93
CA LEU A 15 12.33 -0.05 -34.17
C LEU A 15 13.62 -0.49 -33.46
N LEU A 16 14.80 -0.08 -33.94
CA LEU A 16 16.11 -0.43 -33.37
C LEU A 16 16.70 0.65 -32.45
N SER A 17 16.31 1.92 -32.66
CA SER A 17 16.63 2.98 -31.72
C SER A 17 15.72 2.91 -30.50
N GLY A 18 16.31 2.97 -29.31
CA GLY A 18 15.56 3.01 -28.04
C GLY A 18 15.46 1.69 -27.29
N CYS A 19 16.08 0.58 -27.74
CA CYS A 19 15.99 -0.70 -27.03
C CYS A 19 16.56 -0.64 -25.61
N ASN A 20 17.71 0.04 -25.40
CA ASN A 20 18.28 0.14 -24.06
C ASN A 20 17.43 1.03 -23.15
N THR A 21 16.91 2.13 -23.70
CA THR A 21 16.01 3.03 -22.99
C THR A 21 14.67 2.36 -22.68
N MET A 22 14.15 1.50 -23.57
CA MET A 22 12.92 0.74 -23.36
C MET A 22 13.11 -0.37 -22.34
N MET A 23 14.21 -1.13 -22.41
CA MET A 23 14.54 -2.13 -21.38
C MET A 23 14.75 -1.49 -20.02
N LEU A 24 15.42 -0.33 -19.96
CA LEU A 24 15.56 0.43 -18.72
C LEU A 24 14.20 0.91 -18.21
N LYS A 25 13.34 1.43 -19.09
CA LYS A 25 11.98 1.83 -18.74
C LYS A 25 11.15 0.68 -18.21
N ASP A 26 11.22 -0.49 -18.83
CA ASP A 26 10.51 -1.69 -18.38
C ASP A 26 11.05 -2.18 -17.03
N HIS A 27 12.37 -2.16 -16.83
CA HIS A 27 12.98 -2.49 -15.55
C HIS A 27 12.59 -1.49 -14.45
N VAL A 28 12.59 -0.19 -14.76
CA VAL A 28 12.15 0.86 -13.85
C VAL A 28 10.68 0.66 -13.47
N ASN A 29 9.81 0.40 -14.44
CA ASN A 29 8.40 0.13 -14.21
C ASN A 29 8.19 -1.13 -13.38
N ASP A 30 8.96 -2.20 -13.63
CA ASP A 30 8.89 -3.45 -12.86
C ASP A 30 9.31 -3.23 -11.41
N VAL A 31 10.41 -2.50 -11.16
CA VAL A 31 10.85 -2.17 -9.81
C VAL A 31 9.84 -1.26 -9.11
N GLN A 32 9.29 -0.24 -9.77
CA GLN A 32 8.29 0.64 -9.17
C GLN A 32 6.95 -0.05 -8.88
N ARG A 33 6.63 -1.15 -9.58
CA ARG A 33 5.48 -2.00 -9.29
C ARG A 33 5.71 -2.92 -8.09
N ARG A 34 6.96 -3.10 -7.64
CA ARG A 34 7.26 -3.91 -6.46
C ARG A 34 7.05 -3.09 -5.20
N GLU A 35 6.31 -3.67 -4.29
CA GLU A 35 6.14 -3.16 -2.95
C GLU A 35 7.19 -3.81 -2.04
N VAL A 36 7.95 -2.98 -1.34
CA VAL A 36 8.95 -3.43 -0.37
C VAL A 36 8.52 -3.04 1.03
N VAL A 37 8.75 -3.93 2.00
CA VAL A 37 8.55 -3.62 3.41
C VAL A 37 9.50 -2.50 3.80
N TRP A 38 8.96 -1.32 4.04
CA TRP A 38 9.71 -0.15 4.48
C TRP A 38 9.93 -0.19 5.98
N LYS A 39 8.89 -0.54 6.73
CA LYS A 39 8.90 -0.51 8.19
C LYS A 39 7.95 -1.54 8.77
N THR A 40 8.32 -2.08 9.92
CA THR A 40 7.42 -2.83 10.79
C THR A 40 7.41 -2.21 12.19
N ASP A 41 6.22 -2.16 12.77
CA ASP A 41 6.03 -1.79 14.17
C ASP A 41 4.99 -2.71 14.80
N LYS A 42 5.11 -2.93 16.11
CA LYS A 42 4.17 -3.77 16.85
C LYS A 42 3.19 -2.85 17.57
N ILE A 43 1.92 -2.97 17.21
CA ILE A 43 0.83 -2.23 17.83
C ILE A 43 0.48 -2.90 19.15
N ILE A 44 0.61 -2.13 20.23
CA ILE A 44 0.44 -2.57 21.61
C ILE A 44 -0.82 -2.02 22.27
N GLY A 45 -1.50 -1.08 21.60
CA GLY A 45 -2.71 -0.48 22.14
C GLY A 45 -3.14 0.76 21.39
N PHE A 46 -3.82 1.64 22.12
CA PHE A 46 -4.31 2.92 21.62
C PHE A 46 -3.84 4.07 22.51
N THR A 47 -3.74 5.26 21.93
CA THR A 47 -3.44 6.49 22.67
C THR A 47 -4.18 7.66 22.02
N LYS A 48 -4.30 8.79 22.72
CA LYS A 48 -4.82 10.04 22.14
C LYS A 48 -3.68 10.99 21.80
N ASP A 49 -3.80 11.64 20.65
CA ASP A 49 -2.95 12.79 20.32
C ASP A 49 -3.36 14.00 21.16
N LYS A 50 -2.41 14.59 21.88
CA LYS A 50 -2.67 15.76 22.72
C LYS A 50 -3.09 16.99 21.90
N LYS A 51 -2.63 17.12 20.66
CA LYS A 51 -2.89 18.31 19.83
C LYS A 51 -4.27 18.28 19.19
N SER A 52 -4.62 17.15 18.57
CA SER A 52 -5.87 16.97 17.84
C SER A 52 -6.97 16.30 18.65
N ASN A 53 -6.66 15.82 19.86
CA ASN A 53 -7.53 14.99 20.71
C ASN A 53 -8.08 13.75 19.98
N SER A 54 -7.36 13.26 18.96
CA SER A 54 -7.80 12.15 18.11
C SER A 54 -7.15 10.85 18.58
N TRP A 55 -7.90 9.76 18.52
CA TRP A 55 -7.38 8.42 18.81
C TRP A 55 -6.34 7.97 17.78
N MET A 56 -5.40 7.17 18.24
CA MET A 56 -4.28 6.64 17.45
C MET A 56 -4.00 5.20 17.85
N LEU A 57 -3.46 4.42 16.92
CA LEU A 57 -2.79 3.16 17.24
C LEU A 57 -1.44 3.49 17.90
N ALA A 58 -1.18 2.89 19.06
CA ALA A 58 0.08 3.00 19.77
C ALA A 58 0.97 1.81 19.39
N GLY A 59 2.02 2.08 18.62
CA GLY A 59 3.09 1.14 18.35
C GLY A 59 4.13 1.09 19.47
N GLU A 60 5.03 0.12 19.42
CA GLU A 60 6.22 0.09 20.28
C GLU A 60 7.14 1.27 19.94
N LYS A 61 7.30 1.58 18.66
CA LYS A 61 8.21 2.63 18.16
C LYS A 61 7.50 3.96 17.92
N GLU A 62 6.33 3.94 17.27
CA GLU A 62 5.61 5.14 16.82
C GLU A 62 4.12 5.08 17.09
N ASN A 63 3.45 6.23 17.02
CA ASN A 63 1.99 6.29 17.02
C ASN A 63 1.48 6.55 15.62
N TYR A 64 0.36 5.92 15.28
CA TYR A 64 -0.27 5.99 13.96
C TYR A 64 -1.65 6.60 14.12
N LEU A 65 -1.78 7.85 13.66
CA LEU A 65 -3.02 8.61 13.78
C LEU A 65 -4.14 7.89 13.04
N PHE A 66 -5.31 7.69 13.67
CA PHE A 66 -6.50 7.40 12.89
C PHE A 66 -6.81 8.64 12.06
N PRO A 67 -6.88 8.52 10.75
CA PRO A 67 -7.20 9.64 9.86
C PRO A 67 -8.59 10.19 10.13
N ARG A 68 -9.01 11.27 9.47
CA ARG A 68 -10.37 11.86 9.53
C ARG A 68 -11.23 11.36 8.36
N ALA A 69 -12.51 11.04 8.59
CA ALA A 69 -13.38 10.46 7.56
C ALA A 69 -13.69 11.56 6.57
N HIS A 70 -13.84 11.21 5.29
CA HIS A 70 -14.28 12.19 4.32
C HIS A 70 -15.73 12.60 4.66
N PRO A 71 -16.02 13.88 4.93
CA PRO A 71 -17.31 14.32 5.48
C PRO A 71 -18.52 14.05 4.56
N GLU A 72 -18.29 13.64 3.30
CA GLU A 72 -19.32 13.48 2.28
C GLU A 72 -19.76 12.01 2.04
N ARG A 73 -19.20 11.01 2.75
CA ARG A 73 -19.57 9.59 2.61
C ARG A 73 -20.09 8.98 3.92
N THR A 74 -21.06 9.61 4.56
CA THR A 74 -21.48 9.34 5.95
C THR A 74 -22.89 8.76 6.07
N LYS A 75 -23.10 7.53 5.61
CA LYS A 75 -24.27 6.75 6.02
C LYS A 75 -23.95 5.50 6.85
N ASP A 76 -22.75 4.93 6.72
CA ASP A 76 -22.33 3.73 7.44
C ASP A 76 -20.93 3.92 8.06
N ASN A 77 -20.76 4.94 8.91
CA ASN A 77 -19.46 5.31 9.47
C ASN A 77 -19.00 4.35 10.58
N TYR A 78 -18.50 3.17 10.21
CA TYR A 78 -17.79 2.22 11.09
C TYR A 78 -16.70 2.90 11.94
N ARG A 79 -16.17 4.03 11.46
CA ARG A 79 -15.06 4.75 12.08
C ARG A 79 -15.45 5.73 13.17
N ASP A 80 -16.54 6.47 12.97
CA ASP A 80 -17.09 7.31 14.05
C ASP A 80 -17.61 6.41 15.15
N SER A 81 -18.15 5.24 14.82
CA SER A 81 -18.54 4.23 15.80
C SER A 81 -17.37 3.78 16.67
N LEU A 82 -16.17 3.51 16.11
CA LEU A 82 -15.03 3.17 16.96
C LEU A 82 -14.52 4.38 17.76
N ALA A 83 -14.31 5.53 17.13
CA ALA A 83 -13.80 6.70 17.84
C ALA A 83 -14.73 7.13 18.99
N ASN A 84 -16.04 7.12 18.75
CA ASN A 84 -17.06 7.40 19.77
C ASN A 84 -17.10 6.31 20.84
N ALA A 85 -16.99 5.03 20.46
CA ALA A 85 -16.91 3.95 21.44
C ALA A 85 -15.68 4.11 22.34
N MET A 86 -14.53 4.48 21.76
CA MET A 86 -13.28 4.68 22.49
C MET A 86 -13.35 5.83 23.52
N GLU A 87 -14.21 6.83 23.31
CA GLU A 87 -14.50 7.89 24.29
C GLU A 87 -15.29 7.40 25.51
N ASN A 88 -16.02 6.29 25.39
CA ASN A 88 -16.81 5.73 26.48
C ASN A 88 -15.91 4.89 27.41
N GLN A 89 -15.98 5.17 28.73
CA GLN A 89 -15.19 4.45 29.74
C GLN A 89 -15.60 2.99 29.92
N GLU A 90 -16.87 2.66 29.60
CA GLU A 90 -17.41 1.31 29.66
C GLU A 90 -16.99 0.47 28.45
N PHE A 91 -16.46 1.11 27.40
CA PHE A 91 -15.89 0.43 26.26
C PHE A 91 -14.49 -0.09 26.56
N ASP A 92 -14.44 -1.38 26.86
CA ASP A 92 -13.24 -2.05 27.32
C ASP A 92 -12.35 -2.50 26.15
N LYS A 93 -11.36 -1.68 25.85
CA LYS A 93 -10.48 -1.80 24.68
C LYS A 93 -9.67 -3.09 24.67
N GLN A 94 -9.58 -3.81 25.79
CA GLN A 94 -8.88 -5.09 25.85
C GLN A 94 -9.51 -6.17 24.94
N TYR A 95 -10.80 -6.03 24.60
CA TYR A 95 -11.51 -6.93 23.69
C TYR A 95 -11.31 -6.57 22.22
N LEU A 96 -10.66 -5.45 21.90
CA LEU A 96 -10.25 -5.15 20.54
C LEU A 96 -9.09 -6.05 20.13
N THR A 97 -9.28 -6.69 19.00
CA THR A 97 -8.31 -7.57 18.36
C THR A 97 -8.29 -7.28 16.89
N LEU A 98 -7.19 -7.61 16.22
CA LEU A 98 -7.14 -7.52 14.78
C LEU A 98 -7.98 -8.65 14.16
N SER A 99 -8.76 -8.33 13.11
CA SER A 99 -9.63 -9.32 12.48
C SER A 99 -8.80 -10.42 11.81
N TYR A 100 -9.09 -11.67 12.14
CA TYR A 100 -8.26 -12.84 11.81
C TYR A 100 -8.25 -13.16 10.29
N ASP A 101 -9.23 -12.66 9.53
CA ASP A 101 -9.57 -13.21 8.21
C ASP A 101 -9.13 -12.35 7.02
N ARG A 102 -8.21 -11.41 7.21
CA ARG A 102 -7.79 -10.55 6.10
C ARG A 102 -6.30 -10.31 6.10
N ASN A 103 -5.69 -10.39 4.92
CA ASN A 103 -4.36 -9.85 4.59
C ASN A 103 -4.28 -8.31 4.78
N THR A 104 -5.19 -7.69 5.54
CA THR A 104 -5.39 -6.24 5.70
C THR A 104 -4.62 -5.70 6.90
N ASN A 105 -3.34 -6.03 7.02
CA ASN A 105 -2.44 -5.39 8.01
C ASN A 105 -1.30 -4.66 7.32
N GLU A 106 -1.54 -4.34 6.05
CA GLU A 106 -0.59 -3.70 5.19
C GLU A 106 -1.01 -2.25 5.04
N CYS A 107 -0.09 -1.38 5.42
CA CYS A 107 -0.14 0.02 5.11
C CYS A 107 0.78 0.30 3.93
N PHE A 108 0.37 1.21 3.06
CA PHE A 108 1.16 1.72 1.96
C PHE A 108 1.63 3.14 2.23
N TYR A 109 2.89 3.38 1.94
CA TYR A 109 3.56 4.67 2.08
C TYR A 109 4.06 5.13 0.71
N ALA A 110 3.30 6.05 0.10
CA ALA A 110 3.70 6.76 -1.12
C ALA A 110 4.05 8.22 -0.83
N TYR A 111 3.22 8.92 -0.03
CA TYR A 111 3.41 10.32 0.41
C TYR A 111 2.74 10.60 1.77
N LYS A 112 1.64 9.90 2.04
CA LYS A 112 0.99 9.76 3.35
C LYS A 112 0.87 8.27 3.64
N LEU A 113 0.73 7.91 4.92
CA LEU A 113 0.36 6.55 5.27
C LEU A 113 -1.07 6.32 4.80
N ALA A 114 -1.34 5.22 4.10
CA ALA A 114 -2.66 4.68 3.79
C ALA A 114 -2.69 3.25 4.32
N CYS A 115 -3.75 2.80 4.96
CA CYS A 115 -3.86 1.44 5.48
C CYS A 115 -5.25 0.89 5.24
N SER A 116 -5.35 -0.40 4.97
CA SER A 116 -6.57 -1.12 5.33
C SER A 116 -6.31 -1.81 6.66
N ILE A 117 -7.14 -1.55 7.68
CA ILE A 117 -7.07 -2.21 8.98
C ILE A 117 -8.46 -2.67 9.34
N SER A 118 -8.62 -3.91 9.80
CA SER A 118 -9.89 -4.42 10.31
C SER A 118 -9.71 -4.83 11.76
N MET A 119 -10.48 -4.26 12.67
CA MET A 119 -10.45 -4.60 14.09
C MET A 119 -11.79 -5.18 14.51
N ASP A 120 -11.75 -6.26 15.27
CA ASP A 120 -12.92 -6.92 15.85
C ASP A 120 -12.93 -6.72 17.37
N TYR A 121 -14.06 -6.25 17.88
CA TYR A 121 -14.36 -6.23 19.31
C TYR A 121 -15.06 -7.52 19.69
N ASP A 122 -14.37 -8.39 20.41
CA ASP A 122 -14.85 -9.73 20.75
C ASP A 122 -15.87 -9.69 21.89
N ILE A 123 -17.11 -10.06 21.58
CA ILE A 123 -18.23 -10.10 22.53
C ILE A 123 -18.68 -11.52 22.87
N THR A 124 -17.90 -12.53 22.45
CA THR A 124 -18.27 -13.95 22.57
C THR A 124 -18.58 -14.36 24.01
N THR A 125 -17.86 -13.79 24.98
CA THR A 125 -17.98 -14.14 26.40
C THR A 125 -18.87 -13.18 27.18
N PHE A 126 -19.59 -12.27 26.52
CA PHE A 126 -20.34 -11.23 27.21
C PHE A 126 -21.70 -11.77 27.67
N ASN A 127 -22.12 -11.37 28.87
CA ASN A 127 -23.47 -11.64 29.36
C ASN A 127 -24.47 -10.63 28.78
N SER A 128 -25.78 -10.86 28.98
CA SER A 128 -26.85 -10.03 28.42
C SER A 128 -26.77 -8.56 28.85
N GLU A 129 -26.35 -8.28 30.08
CA GLU A 129 -26.22 -6.91 30.60
C GLU A 129 -25.10 -6.16 29.89
N LYS A 130 -23.89 -6.75 29.81
CA LYS A 130 -22.75 -6.15 29.11
C LYS A 130 -22.99 -6.03 27.62
N LEU A 131 -23.72 -6.97 27.01
CA LEU A 131 -24.13 -6.87 25.60
C LEU A 131 -25.04 -5.66 25.36
N ALA A 132 -26.07 -5.46 26.19
CA ALA A 132 -26.97 -4.31 26.09
C ALA A 132 -26.22 -2.98 26.28
N GLN A 133 -25.28 -2.95 27.22
CA GLN A 133 -24.40 -1.80 27.44
C GLN A 133 -23.58 -1.49 26.18
N ILE A 134 -22.87 -2.47 25.60
CA ILE A 134 -22.08 -2.24 24.38
C ILE A 134 -22.95 -1.86 23.18
N GLN A 135 -24.15 -2.44 23.02
CA GLN A 135 -25.09 -2.07 21.96
C GLN A 135 -25.51 -0.60 22.02
N SER A 136 -25.57 -0.02 23.23
CA SER A 136 -25.85 1.41 23.40
C SER A 136 -24.66 2.31 22.97
N ILE A 137 -23.44 1.78 23.04
CA ILE A 137 -22.20 2.49 22.71
C ILE A 137 -21.88 2.39 21.22
N ILE A 138 -22.12 1.22 20.62
CA ILE A 138 -21.93 0.94 19.19
C ILE A 138 -23.32 0.71 18.58
N PRO A 139 -24.09 1.77 18.30
CA PRO A 139 -25.41 1.64 17.72
C PRO A 139 -25.30 1.11 16.27
N GLY A 140 -26.17 0.17 15.91
CA GLY A 140 -26.27 -0.39 14.56
C GLY A 140 -26.07 -1.90 14.49
N ASP A 141 -26.32 -2.47 13.31
CA ASP A 141 -26.23 -3.92 13.05
C ASP A 141 -24.79 -4.34 12.69
N HIS A 142 -23.85 -3.88 13.51
CA HIS A 142 -22.42 -4.13 13.32
C HIS A 142 -21.95 -5.42 13.99
N SER A 143 -22.87 -6.18 14.59
CA SER A 143 -22.57 -7.45 15.23
C SER A 143 -22.57 -8.58 14.21
N PHE A 144 -21.45 -9.26 14.10
CA PHE A 144 -21.26 -10.43 13.26
C PHE A 144 -21.12 -11.67 14.13
N LYS A 145 -21.65 -12.79 13.63
CA LYS A 145 -21.45 -14.10 14.24
C LYS A 145 -20.81 -15.02 13.22
N ARG A 146 -19.66 -15.60 13.55
CA ARG A 146 -18.97 -16.58 12.72
C ARG A 146 -18.50 -17.73 13.58
N GLU A 147 -18.95 -18.94 13.24
CA GLU A 147 -18.69 -20.15 14.02
C GLU A 147 -19.01 -19.95 15.51
N ASN A 148 -17.99 -19.95 16.37
CA ASN A 148 -18.08 -19.80 17.82
C ASN A 148 -17.69 -18.39 18.30
N ARG A 149 -17.65 -17.39 17.42
CA ARG A 149 -17.24 -16.02 17.75
C ARG A 149 -18.35 -15.04 17.39
N SER A 150 -18.66 -14.16 18.34
CA SER A 150 -19.52 -12.99 18.14
C SER A 150 -18.66 -11.73 18.30
N TYR A 151 -18.74 -10.79 17.36
CA TYR A 151 -17.89 -9.60 17.39
C TYR A 151 -18.51 -8.40 16.67
N TYR A 152 -18.08 -7.19 17.06
CA TYR A 152 -18.29 -5.99 16.25
C TYR A 152 -17.08 -5.75 15.36
N SER A 153 -17.28 -5.46 14.07
CA SER A 153 -16.16 -5.22 13.14
C SER A 153 -16.03 -3.75 12.76
N PHE A 154 -14.80 -3.24 12.83
CA PHE A 154 -14.42 -1.88 12.49
C PHE A 154 -13.39 -1.92 11.36
N ILE A 155 -13.81 -1.53 10.16
CA ILE A 155 -12.95 -1.55 8.97
C ILE A 155 -12.53 -0.12 8.64
N PHE A 156 -11.24 0.05 8.43
CA PHE A 156 -10.58 1.26 7.97
C PHE A 156 -10.00 0.93 6.59
N THR A 157 -10.29 1.72 5.55
CA THR A 157 -9.78 1.48 4.19
C THR A 157 -8.76 2.53 3.76
N GLU A 158 -7.97 2.26 2.71
CA GLU A 158 -6.88 3.17 2.27
C GLU A 158 -7.33 4.61 2.02
N GLU A 159 -8.53 4.82 1.46
CA GLU A 159 -9.10 6.15 1.23
C GLU A 159 -9.42 6.86 2.55
N ASP A 160 -9.88 6.09 3.55
CA ASP A 160 -10.11 6.59 4.89
C ASP A 160 -8.82 6.81 5.63
N VAL A 161 -7.73 6.11 5.25
CA VAL A 161 -6.52 5.95 6.06
C VAL A 161 -5.39 6.95 5.79
N GLN A 162 -5.64 8.19 5.36
CA GLN A 162 -4.58 9.19 5.18
C GLN A 162 -4.01 9.73 6.52
N GLY A 163 -3.09 8.99 7.14
CA GLY A 163 -2.54 9.28 8.46
C GLY A 163 -1.12 9.87 8.47
N SER A 164 -0.77 10.48 9.60
CA SER A 164 0.59 10.91 9.95
C SER A 164 1.23 9.90 10.90
N ILE A 165 2.47 9.51 10.64
CA ILE A 165 3.30 8.76 11.59
C ILE A 165 3.87 9.76 12.59
N LEU A 166 3.59 9.55 13.89
CA LEU A 166 4.01 10.46 14.96
C LEU A 166 5.04 9.79 15.87
N LYS A 167 6.09 10.53 16.23
CA LYS A 167 7.03 10.09 17.27
C LYS A 167 6.31 10.02 18.61
N LYS A 168 6.60 8.97 19.38
CA LYS A 168 6.05 8.82 20.74
C LYS A 168 6.57 9.92 21.65
N SER A 169 5.67 10.47 22.46
CA SER A 169 6.01 11.31 23.60
C SER A 169 6.18 10.45 24.84
N ARG A 170 7.02 10.90 25.79
CA ARG A 170 7.15 10.23 27.10
C ARG A 170 5.86 10.25 27.91
N ASP A 171 4.97 11.20 27.62
CA ASP A 171 3.71 11.37 28.33
C ASP A 171 2.55 10.60 27.69
N ASP A 172 2.79 9.84 26.62
CA ASP A 172 1.72 9.10 25.94
C ASP A 172 1.19 8.00 26.87
N ARG A 173 -0.11 8.07 27.18
CA ARG A 173 -0.80 7.06 27.96
C ARG A 173 -1.39 6.03 27.01
N VAL A 174 -0.78 4.85 27.00
CA VAL A 174 -1.20 3.74 26.13
C VAL A 174 -2.21 2.86 26.84
N GLU A 175 -3.40 2.77 26.28
CA GLU A 175 -4.43 1.79 26.65
C GLU A 175 -4.15 0.48 25.92
N ARG A 176 -3.68 -0.53 26.66
CA ARG A 176 -3.18 -1.78 26.08
C ARG A 176 -4.29 -2.67 25.56
N ILE A 177 -4.01 -3.35 24.45
CA ILE A 177 -4.84 -4.45 23.93
C ILE A 177 -4.29 -5.81 24.38
N ASN A 178 -5.17 -6.80 24.53
CA ASN A 178 -4.78 -8.14 24.97
C ASN A 178 -3.98 -8.91 23.91
N LYS A 179 -4.22 -8.62 22.63
CA LYS A 179 -3.52 -9.27 21.51
C LYS A 179 -2.83 -8.23 20.63
N PRO A 180 -1.60 -7.82 20.98
CA PRO A 180 -0.76 -6.99 20.13
C PRO A 180 -0.58 -7.62 18.74
N PHE A 181 -0.45 -6.78 17.71
CA PHE A 181 -0.27 -7.22 16.33
C PHE A 181 0.82 -6.42 15.61
N THR A 182 1.36 -6.98 14.53
CA THR A 182 2.38 -6.31 13.72
C THR A 182 1.73 -5.51 12.60
N LEU A 183 2.06 -4.23 12.53
CA LEU A 183 1.75 -3.37 11.40
C LEU A 183 2.90 -3.42 10.40
N ILE A 184 2.61 -3.74 9.15
CA ILE A 184 3.59 -3.77 8.07
C ILE A 184 3.33 -2.57 7.17
N ILE A 185 4.34 -1.69 7.06
CA ILE A 185 4.28 -0.53 6.18
C ILE A 185 5.16 -0.82 4.96
N LYS A 186 4.54 -0.94 3.81
CA LYS A 186 5.17 -1.09 2.50
C LYS A 186 5.33 0.25 1.83
N LYS A 187 6.31 0.38 0.96
CA LYS A 187 6.45 1.51 0.03
C LYS A 187 6.70 0.97 -1.37
N GLN A 188 6.42 1.79 -2.38
CA GLN A 188 6.92 1.50 -3.73
C GLN A 188 8.44 1.51 -3.71
N ASP A 189 9.05 0.49 -4.30
CA ASP A 189 10.49 0.44 -4.39
C ASP A 189 11.01 1.53 -5.34
N THR A 190 12.20 2.02 -5.04
CA THR A 190 12.83 3.07 -5.83
C THR A 190 13.75 2.45 -6.87
N ALA A 191 13.40 2.67 -8.13
CA ALA A 191 14.26 2.30 -9.25
C ALA A 191 15.41 3.31 -9.40
N TYR A 192 16.48 3.15 -8.62
CA TYR A 192 17.72 3.96 -8.77
C TYR A 192 18.28 3.91 -10.19
N SER A 193 17.95 2.86 -10.94
CA SER A 193 18.27 2.69 -12.34
C SER A 193 17.72 3.81 -13.24
N GLN A 194 16.70 4.56 -12.81
CA GLN A 194 16.23 5.78 -13.50
C GLN A 194 17.35 6.81 -13.74
N ALA A 195 18.35 6.88 -12.86
CA ALA A 195 19.49 7.78 -13.05
C ALA A 195 20.30 7.47 -14.32
N PHE A 196 20.15 6.27 -14.90
CA PHE A 196 20.83 5.86 -16.12
C PHE A 196 20.11 6.24 -17.41
N TYR A 197 18.91 6.83 -17.36
CA TYR A 197 18.18 7.26 -18.57
C TYR A 197 19.01 8.11 -19.55
N PRO A 198 19.78 9.11 -19.10
CA PRO A 198 20.63 9.88 -20.02
C PRO A 198 21.67 9.01 -20.73
N PHE A 199 22.23 8.01 -20.03
CA PHE A 199 23.24 7.11 -20.59
C PHE A 199 22.63 6.10 -21.58
N THR A 200 21.42 5.59 -21.31
CA THR A 200 20.74 4.68 -22.25
C THR A 200 20.28 5.41 -23.51
N ILE A 201 19.84 6.67 -23.38
CA ILE A 201 19.52 7.51 -24.53
C ILE A 201 20.77 7.73 -25.40
N ILE A 202 21.90 8.05 -24.80
CA ILE A 202 23.17 8.21 -25.52
C ILE A 202 23.60 6.89 -26.17
N ALA A 203 23.51 5.78 -25.45
CA ALA A 203 23.83 4.46 -25.98
C ALA A 203 22.97 4.15 -27.21
N ASP A 204 21.65 4.36 -27.13
CA ASP A 204 20.73 4.16 -28.25
C ASP A 204 21.06 5.05 -29.45
N ILE A 205 21.43 6.32 -29.23
CA ILE A 205 21.86 7.25 -30.30
C ILE A 205 23.15 6.77 -30.98
N VAL A 206 24.13 6.29 -30.20
CA VAL A 206 25.43 5.84 -30.72
C VAL A 206 25.31 4.48 -31.42
N THR A 207 24.48 3.57 -30.89
CA THR A 207 24.34 2.22 -31.44
C THR A 207 23.39 2.15 -32.63
N ALA A 208 22.43 3.06 -32.76
CA ALA A 208 21.46 3.04 -33.87
C ALA A 208 22.12 3.08 -35.26
N PRO A 209 23.10 3.97 -35.55
CA PRO A 209 23.84 3.94 -36.82
C PRO A 209 24.60 2.63 -37.06
N LEU A 210 25.20 2.04 -36.02
CA LEU A 210 25.95 0.78 -36.12
C LEU A 210 25.03 -0.42 -36.41
N GLN A 211 23.85 -0.46 -35.80
CA GLN A 211 22.83 -1.47 -36.05
C GLN A 211 22.25 -1.37 -37.48
N LEU A 212 22.12 -0.15 -38.01
CA LEU A 212 21.70 0.10 -39.39
C LEU A 212 22.71 -0.40 -40.43
N ILE A 213 24.00 -0.30 -40.13
CA ILE A 213 25.07 -0.81 -41.00
C ILE A 213 25.19 -2.34 -40.89
N ALA A 214 24.95 -2.92 -39.71
CA ALA A 214 25.03 -4.36 -39.50
C ALA A 214 23.90 -5.15 -40.20
N LEU A 215 22.70 -4.57 -40.33
CA LEU A 215 21.55 -5.19 -40.99
C LEU A 215 21.81 -5.68 -42.44
N PRO A 216 22.32 -4.84 -43.36
CA PRO A 216 22.63 -5.29 -44.73
C PRO A 216 23.80 -6.28 -44.80
N ILE A 217 24.74 -6.23 -43.85
CA ILE A 217 25.85 -7.20 -43.76
C ILE A 217 25.33 -8.58 -43.35
N LEU A 218 24.44 -8.65 -42.36
CA LEU A 218 23.81 -9.91 -41.94
C LEU A 218 22.88 -10.49 -43.02
N TRP A 219 22.14 -9.63 -43.74
CA TRP A 219 21.27 -10.04 -44.85
C TRP A 219 22.07 -10.62 -46.03
N SER A 220 23.22 -10.04 -46.35
CA SER A 220 24.09 -10.55 -47.42
C SER A 220 24.75 -11.88 -47.07
N SER A 221 25.09 -12.12 -45.80
CA SER A 221 25.57 -13.44 -45.33
C SER A 221 24.48 -14.54 -45.28
N LEU A 222 23.19 -14.18 -45.19
CA LEU A 222 22.06 -15.12 -45.33
C LEU A 222 21.74 -15.45 -46.79
N LYS A 223 22.29 -14.69 -47.75
CA LYS A 223 22.20 -14.92 -49.20
C LYS A 223 23.56 -15.35 -49.76
N LEU A 224 24.17 -16.40 -49.20
CA LEU A 224 25.19 -17.16 -49.94
C LEU A 224 24.53 -18.37 -50.61
N PRO A 225 24.74 -18.57 -51.92
CA PRO A 225 23.97 -19.48 -52.74
C PRO A 225 24.31 -20.94 -52.46
N ALA A 226 23.29 -21.80 -52.46
CA ALA A 226 23.47 -23.20 -52.80
C ALA A 226 23.99 -23.24 -54.25
N GLN A 227 25.31 -23.27 -54.42
CA GLN A 227 25.93 -23.56 -55.71
C GLN A 227 25.86 -25.08 -55.93
N GLY A 228 25.03 -25.49 -56.88
CA GLY A 228 25.24 -26.69 -57.68
C GLY A 228 26.14 -26.37 -58.87
#